data_AF-A0A2K5NTJ3-F1
#
_entry.id   AF-A0A2K5NTJ3-F1
#
_cell.length_a   1.000
_cell.length_b   1.000
_cell.length_c   1.000
_cell.angle_alpha   90.00
_cell.angle_beta   90.00
_cell.angle_gamma   90.00
#
_symmetry.space_group_name_H-M   'P 1'
#
loop_
_entity.id
_entity.type
_entity.pdbx_description
1 polymer ?
#
loop_
_entity_poly.entity_id
_entity_poly.type
_entity_poly.pdbx_seq_one_letter_code
_entity_poly.pdbx_strand_id
1 'polypeptide(L)'
;MIIYWDLISHDEMFCDIYKIQEIVDGLCLDVEGKIVSKTEGNIDDSLIGGNASAEGPEGEGTQSTVITGVDIVMNHHLQETSFTKEAYKKYIKDYMKSGCRTNQAHPC
;
A
#
# COMPACT_ATOMS: atom_id res chain seq x y z
N MET A 1 -4.58 8.35 15.32
CA MET A 1 -4.34 7.51 14.15
C MET A 1 -3.39 6.42 14.57
N ILE A 2 -3.89 5.20 14.66
CA ILE A 2 -3.13 3.97 14.92
C ILE A 2 -2.75 3.38 13.56
N ILE A 3 -1.49 2.94 13.44
CA ILE A 3 -0.96 2.31 12.23
C ILE A 3 -0.81 0.81 12.53
N TYR A 4 -1.30 -0.03 11.62
CA TYR A 4 -1.18 -1.47 11.66
C TYR A 4 0.05 -1.89 10.86
N TRP A 5 0.97 -2.55 11.55
CA TRP A 5 2.25 -3.02 11.02
C TRP A 5 2.22 -4.55 10.90
N ASP A 6 2.84 -5.09 9.85
CA ASP A 6 3.07 -6.52 9.77
C ASP A 6 4.12 -6.95 10.80
N LEU A 7 3.82 -8.03 11.52
CA LEU A 7 4.68 -8.51 12.59
C LEU A 7 6.01 -9.11 12.08
N ILE A 8 6.05 -9.58 10.84
CA ILE A 8 7.18 -10.33 10.28
C ILE A 8 8.07 -9.42 9.42
N SER A 9 7.50 -8.62 8.52
CA SER A 9 8.24 -7.72 7.65
C SER A 9 8.46 -6.34 8.27
N HIS A 10 7.67 -5.97 9.27
CA HIS A 10 7.65 -4.61 9.85
C HIS A 10 7.29 -3.53 8.83
N ASP A 11 6.55 -3.89 7.78
CA ASP A 11 5.99 -2.93 6.84
C ASP A 11 4.64 -2.40 7.32
N GLU A 12 4.36 -1.15 6.99
CA GLU A 12 3.07 -0.52 7.23
C GLU A 12 2.01 -1.11 6.28
N MET A 13 0.89 -1.57 6.85
CA MET A 13 -0.20 -2.17 6.08
C MET A 13 -1.35 -1.18 5.85
N PHE A 14 -1.92 -0.63 6.93
CA PHE A 14 -3.01 0.35 6.89
C PHE A 14 -3.13 1.08 8.23
N CYS A 15 -4.08 2.01 8.35
CA CYS A 15 -4.35 2.72 9.60
C CYS A 15 -5.84 2.72 10.01
N ASP A 16 -6.12 3.11 11.25
CA ASP A 16 -7.46 3.15 11.87
C ASP A 16 -8.42 4.20 11.30
N ILE A 17 -7.99 4.97 10.29
CA ILE A 17 -8.87 5.90 9.57
C ILE A 17 -9.91 5.17 8.71
N TYR A 18 -9.63 3.90 8.37
CA TYR A 18 -10.52 3.04 7.61
C TYR A 18 -11.51 2.32 8.52
N LYS A 19 -12.62 1.88 7.94
CA LYS A 19 -13.58 1.05 8.67
C LYS A 19 -13.03 -0.37 8.76
N ILE A 20 -12.68 -0.77 9.98
CA ILE A 20 -12.10 -2.08 10.29
C ILE A 20 -13.13 -2.92 11.05
N GLN A 21 -13.28 -4.18 10.67
CA GLN A 21 -14.09 -5.17 11.38
C GLN A 21 -13.24 -6.41 11.69
N GLU A 22 -13.24 -6.82 12.96
CA GLU A 22 -12.68 -8.11 13.36
C GLU A 22 -13.58 -9.24 12.86
N ILE A 23 -12.96 -10.24 12.23
CA ILE A 23 -13.61 -11.44 11.71
C ILE A 23 -12.86 -12.68 12.19
N VAL A 24 -13.53 -13.83 12.14
CA VAL A 24 -12.94 -15.14 12.54
C VAL A 24 -12.40 -15.07 13.99
N ASP A 25 -13.23 -14.61 14.92
CA ASP A 25 -12.91 -14.50 16.35
C ASP A 25 -11.64 -13.68 16.64
N GLY A 26 -11.44 -12.58 15.91
CA GLY A 26 -10.29 -11.69 16.06
C GLY A 26 -9.02 -12.15 15.33
N LEU A 27 -9.09 -13.24 14.56
CA LEU A 27 -7.96 -13.75 13.80
C LEU A 27 -7.63 -12.89 12.57
N CYS A 28 -8.61 -12.23 11.97
CA CYS A 28 -8.42 -11.41 10.77
C CYS A 28 -9.17 -10.08 10.90
N LEU A 29 -8.65 -9.06 10.20
CA LEU A 29 -9.24 -7.73 10.10
C LEU A 29 -9.74 -7.54 8.66
N ASP A 30 -11.03 -7.29 8.51
CA ASP A 30 -11.64 -6.84 7.26
C ASP A 30 -11.59 -5.31 7.21
N VAL A 31 -11.06 -4.75 6.12
CA VAL A 31 -10.81 -3.30 5.98
C VAL A 31 -11.51 -2.79 4.73
N GLU A 32 -12.50 -1.91 4.91
CA GLU A 32 -13.32 -1.40 3.81
C GLU A 32 -12.59 -0.28 3.05
N GLY A 33 -12.18 -0.57 1.82
CA GLY A 33 -11.58 0.39 0.90
C GLY A 33 -12.58 0.97 -0.11
N LYS A 34 -12.28 2.17 -0.62
CA LYS A 34 -13.08 2.85 -1.66
C LYS A 34 -12.29 2.96 -2.95
N ILE A 35 -12.95 2.77 -4.09
CA ILE A 35 -12.35 3.03 -5.39
C ILE A 35 -12.25 4.54 -5.58
N VAL A 36 -11.04 5.03 -5.82
CA VAL A 36 -10.72 6.43 -6.05
C VAL A 36 -9.90 6.58 -7.32
N SER A 37 -10.05 7.72 -8.00
CA SER A 37 -9.25 8.10 -9.15
C SER A 37 -8.38 9.29 -8.77
N LYS A 38 -7.06 9.18 -8.96
CA LYS A 38 -6.10 10.28 -8.80
C LYS A 38 -5.49 10.60 -10.16
N THR A 39 -5.38 11.88 -10.45
CA THR A 39 -4.69 12.36 -11.66
C THR A 39 -3.22 12.58 -11.30
N GLU A 40 -2.33 11.72 -11.80
CA GLU A 40 -0.88 11.95 -11.72
C GLU A 40 -0.44 12.90 -12.84
N GLY A 41 0.50 13.79 -12.54
CA GLY A 41 1.07 14.73 -13.52
C GLY A 41 0.61 16.19 -13.42
N ASN A 42 -0.20 16.57 -12.44
CA ASN A 42 -0.39 17.99 -12.08
C ASN A 42 0.74 18.41 -11.11
N ILE A 43 1.98 18.39 -11.59
CA ILE A 43 3.05 19.11 -10.90
C ILE A 43 2.86 20.56 -11.32
N ASP A 44 2.48 21.42 -10.38
CA ASP A 44 2.51 22.85 -10.62
C ASP A 44 3.93 23.21 -11.03
N ASP A 45 4.13 23.67 -12.27
CA ASP A 45 5.44 24.01 -12.82
C ASP A 45 6.21 25.02 -11.93
N SER A 46 5.54 25.70 -10.99
CA SER A 46 6.22 26.56 -10.00
C SER A 46 6.92 25.80 -8.86
N LEU A 47 6.65 24.50 -8.67
CA LEU A 47 7.32 23.66 -7.67
C LEU A 47 8.60 22.99 -8.20
N ILE A 48 8.79 22.90 -9.52
CA ILE A 48 10.06 22.49 -10.11
C ILE A 48 10.96 23.73 -10.20
N GLY A 49 11.61 24.04 -9.07
CA GLY A 49 12.58 25.12 -8.94
C GLY A 49 13.53 25.17 -10.13
N GLY A 50 13.47 26.29 -10.86
CA GLY A 50 13.97 26.40 -12.22
C GLY A 50 15.48 26.24 -12.38
N ASN A 51 15.85 25.69 -13.53
CA ASN A 51 17.10 26.03 -14.20
C ASN A 51 16.74 26.56 -15.59
N ALA A 52 16.46 27.86 -15.66
CA ALA A 52 16.08 28.56 -16.88
C ALA A 52 17.32 28.83 -17.75
N SER A 53 17.73 27.87 -18.59
CA SER A 53 18.64 28.13 -19.70
C SER A 53 18.66 26.99 -20.72
N ALA A 54 17.61 26.88 -21.54
CA ALA A 54 17.71 26.38 -22.92
C ALA A 54 16.39 26.67 -23.65
N GLU A 55 16.43 27.63 -24.59
CA GLU A 55 15.37 27.84 -25.57
C GLU A 55 15.23 26.57 -26.45
N GLY A 56 14.03 25.99 -26.47
CA GLY A 56 13.66 24.79 -27.25
C GLY A 56 12.14 24.61 -27.20
N PRO A 57 11.52 24.02 -28.25
CA PRO A 57 10.13 24.26 -28.63
C PRO A 57 9.14 23.79 -27.56
N GLU A 58 8.05 24.54 -27.45
CA GLU A 58 6.89 24.39 -26.57
C GLU A 58 6.61 22.91 -26.26
N GLY A 59 6.89 22.54 -25.01
CA GLY A 59 6.79 21.17 -24.53
C GLY A 59 5.38 20.61 -24.68
N GLU A 60 5.29 19.43 -25.30
CA GLU A 60 4.09 18.62 -25.35
C GLU A 60 3.43 18.57 -23.97
N GLY A 61 2.16 18.97 -23.91
CA GLY A 61 1.36 18.88 -22.69
C GLY A 61 1.47 17.48 -22.10
N THR A 62 2.05 17.40 -20.90
CA THR A 62 2.22 16.13 -20.19
C THR A 62 0.85 15.47 -20.08
N GLN A 63 0.69 14.29 -20.67
CA GLN A 63 -0.58 13.57 -20.60
C GLN A 63 -0.85 13.20 -19.14
N SER A 64 -1.82 13.89 -18.54
CA SER A 64 -2.30 13.58 -17.20
C SER A 64 -2.82 12.14 -17.19
N THR A 65 -2.16 11.27 -16.45
CA THR A 65 -2.58 9.87 -16.35
C THR A 65 -3.52 9.75 -15.16
N VAL A 66 -4.76 9.35 -15.40
CA VAL A 66 -5.73 9.09 -14.34
C VAL A 66 -5.53 7.65 -13.86
N ILE A 67 -5.03 7.48 -12.64
CA ILE A 67 -4.88 6.19 -11.99
C ILE A 67 -6.10 5.96 -11.10
N THR A 68 -6.79 4.85 -11.33
CA THR A 68 -7.93 4.43 -10.50
C THR A 68 -7.54 3.18 -9.71
N GLY A 69 -7.82 3.18 -8.41
CA GLY A 69 -7.48 2.07 -7.53
C GLY A 69 -8.22 2.16 -6.20
N VAL A 70 -8.02 1.15 -5.35
CA VAL A 70 -8.53 1.19 -3.97
C VAL A 70 -7.68 2.16 -3.17
N ASP A 71 -8.31 3.09 -2.46
CA ASP A 71 -7.66 4.13 -1.68
C ASP A 71 -6.62 3.61 -0.68
N ILE A 72 -6.93 2.53 0.05
CA ILE A 72 -5.99 1.86 0.97
C ILE A 72 -4.73 1.41 0.22
N VAL A 73 -4.91 0.74 -0.93
CA VAL A 73 -3.81 0.23 -1.75
C VAL A 73 -2.95 1.38 -2.27
N MET A 74 -3.58 2.45 -2.75
CA MET A 74 -2.88 3.61 -3.30
C MET A 74 -2.16 4.44 -2.22
N ASN A 75 -2.76 4.59 -1.03
CA ASN A 75 -2.20 5.42 0.03
C ASN A 75 -1.08 4.72 0.81
N HIS A 76 -1.18 3.41 1.01
CA HIS A 76 -0.17 2.60 1.71
C HIS A 76 0.79 1.87 0.75
N HIS A 77 0.73 2.19 -0.56
CA HIS A 77 1.59 1.62 -1.60
C HIS A 77 1.62 0.09 -1.63
N LEU A 78 0.49 -0.56 -1.34
CA LEU A 78 0.39 -2.01 -1.28
C LEU A 78 0.63 -2.63 -2.67
N GLN A 79 1.40 -3.71 -2.70
CA GLN A 79 1.78 -4.38 -3.95
C GLN A 79 0.95 -5.65 -4.15
N GLU A 80 0.30 -5.75 -5.32
CA GLU A 80 -0.36 -6.98 -5.72
C GLU A 80 0.67 -8.08 -5.94
N THR A 81 0.38 -9.28 -5.44
CA THR A 81 1.25 -10.45 -5.61
C THR A 81 0.45 -11.63 -6.15
N SER A 82 1.14 -12.57 -6.79
CA SER A 82 0.50 -13.76 -7.39
C SER A 82 1.19 -15.04 -6.93
N PHE A 83 0.38 -16.07 -6.69
CA PHE A 83 0.86 -17.39 -6.25
C PHE A 83 0.20 -18.50 -7.05
N THR A 84 0.94 -19.58 -7.31
CA THR A 84 0.31 -20.87 -7.63
C THR A 84 -0.30 -21.47 -6.36
N LYS A 85 -1.28 -22.36 -6.50
CA LYS A 85 -1.93 -23.03 -5.35
C LYS A 85 -0.94 -23.73 -4.42
N GLU A 86 0.12 -24.31 -4.98
CA GLU A 86 1.17 -25.01 -4.23
C GLU A 86 2.08 -24.02 -3.49
N ALA A 87 2.49 -22.94 -4.17
CA ALA A 87 3.29 -21.89 -3.58
C ALA A 87 2.55 -21.20 -2.42
N TYR A 88 1.26 -20.89 -2.60
CA TYR A 88 0.43 -20.30 -1.56
C TYR A 88 0.33 -21.19 -0.31
N LYS A 89 0.08 -22.49 -0.49
CA LYS A 89 0.01 -23.45 0.63
C LYS A 89 1.31 -23.55 1.42
N LYS A 90 2.45 -23.45 0.73
CA LYS A 90 3.76 -23.42 1.40
C LYS A 90 3.95 -22.09 2.14
N TYR A 91 3.70 -20.98 1.45
CA TYR A 91 3.84 -19.63 1.98
C TYR A 91 3.05 -19.43 3.28
N ILE A 92 1.75 -19.75 3.29
CA ILE A 92 0.91 -19.54 4.48
C ILE A 92 1.38 -20.38 5.67
N LYS A 93 1.88 -21.60 5.43
CA LYS A 93 2.44 -22.45 6.50
C LYS A 93 3.70 -21.85 7.10
N ASP A 94 4.58 -21.32 6.26
CA ASP A 94 5.85 -20.72 6.70
C ASP A 94 5.62 -19.36 7.37
N TYR A 95 4.63 -18.59 6.91
CA TYR A 95 4.20 -17.33 7.51
C TYR A 95 3.65 -17.54 8.93
N MET A 96 2.69 -18.47 9.10
CA MET A 96 2.10 -18.79 10.42
C MET A 96 3.16 -19.28 11.42
N LYS A 97 4.12 -20.12 10.97
CA LYS A 97 5.24 -20.56 11.82
C LYS A 97 6.14 -19.39 12.24
N SER A 98 6.30 -18.38 11.38
CA SER A 98 7.12 -17.22 11.68
C SER A 98 6.42 -16.33 12.72
N GLY A 99 5.14 -16.04 12.55
CA GLY A 99 4.35 -15.28 13.54
C GLY A 99 4.30 -15.93 14.92
N CYS A 100 4.15 -17.26 15.01
CA CYS A 100 4.22 -17.96 16.29
C CYS A 100 5.58 -17.84 16.99
N ARG A 101 6.69 -17.75 16.24
CA ARG A 101 8.03 -17.57 16.83
C ARG A 101 8.21 -16.16 17.38
N THR A 102 7.69 -15.15 16.69
CA THR A 102 7.76 -13.75 17.14
C THR A 102 6.95 -13.54 18.43
N ASN A 103 5.75 -14.12 18.53
CA ASN A 103 4.93 -14.03 19.75
C ASN A 103 5.54 -14.77 20.97
N GLN A 104 6.41 -15.75 20.76
CA GLN A 104 7.14 -16.39 21.87
C GLN A 104 8.30 -15.54 22.39
N ALA A 105 8.84 -14.62 21.57
CA ALA A 105 9.88 -13.68 22.00
C ALA A 105 9.31 -12.47 22.76
N HIS A 106 8.03 -12.15 22.54
CA HIS A 106 7.28 -11.14 23.27
C HIS A 106 5.94 -11.73 23.75
N PRO A 107 5.95 -12.60 24.78
CA PRO A 107 4.71 -13.02 25.41
C PRO A 107 4.06 -11.77 26.02
N CYS A 108 2.78 -11.57 25.72
CA CYS A 108 1.94 -10.62 26.44
C CYS A 108 1.98 -10.88 27.96
#